data_AF-A0A0M0BUU4-F1
#
_entry.id   AF-A0A0M0BUU4-F1
#
_cell.length_a   1.000
_cell.length_b   1.000
_cell.length_c   1.000
_cell.angle_alpha   90.00
_cell.angle_beta   90.00
_cell.angle_gamma   90.00
#
_symmetry.space_group_name_H-M   'P 1'
#
loop_
_entity.id
_entity.type
_entity.pdbx_description
1 polymer ?
#
loop_
_entity_poly.entity_id
_entity_poly.type
_entity_poly.pdbx_seq_one_letter_code
_entity_poly.pdbx_strand_id
1 'polypeptide(L)' 'MAEDQAPKERFLASADRAARVIVETVENNGFIHVFSHLDADGVAAAGIMGRALFKLGAQFRLRVT' A
#
# COMPACT_ATOMS: atom_id res chain seq x y z
N MET A 1 -6.72 -0.79 -27.48
CA MET A 1 -7.58 0.38 -27.23
C MET A 1 -7.81 0.48 -25.72
N ALA A 2 -6.98 1.24 -25.00
CA ALA A 2 -7.07 1.37 -23.55
C ALA A 2 -6.74 2.81 -23.09
N GLU A 3 -7.14 3.80 -23.88
CA GLU A 3 -6.72 5.20 -23.68
C GLU A 3 -7.86 6.16 -23.34
N ASP A 4 -9.07 5.67 -23.05
CA ASP A 4 -10.25 6.54 -22.81
C ASP A 4 -10.87 6.41 -21.41
N GLN A 5 -10.13 5.85 -20.44
CA GLN A 5 -10.58 5.84 -19.04
C GLN A 5 -10.26 7.14 -18.33
N ALA A 6 -11.18 7.63 -17.52
CA ALA A 6 -11.02 8.87 -16.75
C ALA A 6 -9.79 8.76 -15.81
N PRO A 7 -9.09 9.87 -15.52
CA PRO A 7 -7.87 9.85 -14.68
C PRO A 7 -8.05 9.10 -13.34
N LYS A 8 -9.24 9.19 -12.74
CA LYS A 8 -9.63 8.45 -11.54
C LYS A 8 -9.58 6.93 -11.70
N GLU A 9 -10.06 6.41 -12.83
CA GLU A 9 -10.18 4.97 -13.08
C GLU A 9 -8.80 4.36 -13.28
N ARG A 10 -7.92 5.07 -13.98
CA ARG A 10 -6.52 4.66 -14.14
C ARG A 10 -5.78 4.63 -12.81
N PHE A 11 -6.01 5.64 -11.96
CA PHE A 11 -5.45 5.69 -10.62
C PHE A 11 -5.93 4.50 -9.77
N LEU A 12 -7.24 4.27 -9.72
CA LEU A 12 -7.81 3.16 -8.95
C LEU A 12 -7.36 1.79 -9.47
N ALA A 13 -7.27 1.61 -10.79
CA ALA A 13 -6.73 0.38 -11.38
C ALA A 13 -5.25 0.16 -11.00
N SER A 14 -4.46 1.24 -10.88
CA SER A 14 -3.09 1.13 -10.40
C SER A 14 -3.00 0.80 -8.91
N ALA A 15 -3.85 1.41 -8.09
CA ALA A 15 -3.95 1.11 -6.67
C ALA A 15 -4.38 -0.34 -6.43
N ASP A 16 -5.34 -0.85 -7.21
CA ASP A 16 -5.78 -2.25 -7.15
C ASP A 16 -4.64 -3.23 -7.46
N ARG A 17 -3.84 -2.95 -8.49
CA ARG A 17 -2.65 -3.77 -8.78
C ARG A 17 -1.65 -3.80 -7.62
N ALA A 18 -1.37 -2.65 -7.01
CA ALA A 18 -0.49 -2.58 -5.86
C ALA A 18 -1.05 -3.34 -4.64
N ALA A 19 -2.37 -3.21 -4.39
CA ALA A 19 -3.04 -3.93 -3.32
C ALA A 19 -2.96 -5.46 -3.50
N ARG A 20 -3.12 -5.97 -4.73
CA ARG A 20 -2.97 -7.40 -5.02
C ARG A 20 -1.58 -7.92 -4.70
N VAL A 21 -0.53 -7.17 -5.08
CA VAL A 21 0.86 -7.55 -4.77
C VAL A 21 1.09 -7.60 -3.25
N ILE A 22 0.52 -6.66 -2.51
CA ILE A 22 0.58 -6.66 -1.04
C ILE A 22 -0.10 -7.92 -0.49
N VAL A 23 -1.32 -8.24 -0.93
CA VAL A 23 -2.06 -9.43 -0.47
C VAL A 23 -1.31 -10.71 -0.79
N GLU A 24 -0.83 -10.87 -2.03
CA GLU A 24 -0.05 -12.03 -2.45
C GLU A 24 1.24 -12.17 -1.62
N THR A 25 1.90 -11.06 -1.28
CA THR A 25 3.08 -11.09 -0.40
C THR A 25 2.70 -11.62 1.00
N VAL A 26 1.56 -11.19 1.54
CA VAL A 26 1.09 -11.64 2.87
C VAL A 26 0.70 -13.13 2.84
N GLU A 27 -0.02 -13.57 1.81
CA GLU A 27 -0.43 -14.98 1.64
C GLU A 27 0.77 -15.92 1.55
N ASN A 28 1.86 -15.45 0.95
CA ASN A 28 3.13 -16.18 0.86
C ASN A 28 4.00 -16.05 2.12
N ASN A 29 3.46 -15.57 3.24
CA ASN A 29 4.18 -15.29 4.50
C ASN A 29 5.39 -14.34 4.33
N GLY A 30 5.31 -13.44 3.35
CA GLY A 30 6.34 -12.45 3.08
C GLY A 30 6.39 -11.33 4.12
N PHE A 31 7.57 -10.72 4.24
CA PHE A 31 7.80 -9.58 5.13
C PHE A 31 7.75 -8.26 4.35
N ILE A 32 6.92 -7.31 4.78
CA ILE A 32 6.71 -6.03 4.08
C ILE A 32 7.46 -4.91 4.78
N HIS A 33 8.30 -4.18 4.04
CA HIS A 33 8.93 -2.95 4.51
C HIS A 33 8.17 -1.73 4.00
N VAL A 34 7.67 -0.90 4.93
CA VAL A 34 7.01 0.37 4.63
C VAL A 34 7.93 1.52 5.02
N PHE A 35 8.21 2.40 4.06
CA PHE A 35 8.95 3.64 4.28
C PHE A 35 8.04 4.82 3.99
N SER A 36 8.12 5.86 4.81
CA SER A 36 7.37 7.10 4.62
C SER A 36 8.19 8.30 5.07
N HIS A 37 7.79 9.48 4.60
CA HIS A 37 8.42 10.75 4.95
C HIS A 37 8.08 11.22 6.36
N LEU A 38 9.04 11.85 7.04
CA LEU A 38 8.84 12.51 8.33
C LEU A 38 8.15 13.88 8.20
N ASP A 39 6.92 13.86 7.71
CA ASP A 39 6.00 15.01 7.70
C ASP A 39 4.57 14.55 8.02
N ALA A 40 3.63 15.50 8.10
CA ALA A 40 2.26 15.20 8.49
C ALA A 40 1.56 14.22 7.52
N ASP A 41 1.81 14.37 6.21
CA ASP A 41 1.22 13.49 5.19
C ASP A 41 1.86 12.10 5.24
N GLY A 42 3.18 12.03 5.32
CA GLY A 42 3.92 10.79 5.41
C GLY A 42 3.61 10.00 6.68
N VAL A 43 3.46 10.66 7.83
CA VAL A 43 3.02 10.00 9.08
C VAL A 43 1.59 9.48 8.94
N ALA A 44 0.69 10.24 8.33
CA ALA A 44 -0.69 9.80 8.11
C ALA A 44 -0.77 8.60 7.15
N ALA A 45 -0.05 8.66 6.03
CA ALA A 45 0.05 7.57 5.05
C ALA A 45 0.63 6.31 5.68
N ALA A 46 1.71 6.44 6.44
CA ALA A 46 2.29 5.35 7.23
C ALA A 46 1.26 4.74 8.20
N GLY A 47 0.53 5.57 8.94
CA GLY A 47 -0.50 5.10 9.87
C GLY A 47 -1.60 4.30 9.19
N ILE A 48 -2.10 4.77 8.04
CA ILE A 48 -3.11 4.08 7.22
C ILE A 48 -2.57 2.71 6.76
N MET A 49 -1.37 2.69 6.17
CA MET A 49 -0.77 1.45 5.67
C MET A 49 -0.47 0.45 6.80
N GLY A 50 0.10 0.92 7.92
CA GLY A 50 0.37 0.09 9.08
C GLY A 50 -0.91 -0.54 9.65
N ARG A 51 -2.00 0.23 9.74
CA ARG A 51 -3.29 -0.31 10.21
C ARG A 51 -3.89 -1.32 9.24
N ALA A 52 -3.77 -1.09 7.93
CA ALA A 52 -4.26 -2.01 6.91
C ALA A 52 -3.50 -3.34 6.96
N LEU A 53 -2.16 -3.30 7.00
CA LEU A 53 -1.31 -4.48 7.09
C LEU A 53 -1.53 -5.25 8.41
N PHE A 54 -1.72 -4.55 9.52
CA PHE A 54 -2.06 -5.17 10.80
C PHE A 54 -3.38 -5.93 10.75
N LYS A 55 -4.42 -5.35 10.13
CA LYS A 55 -5.73 -6.03 9.96
C LYS A 55 -5.64 -7.27 9.07
N LEU A 56 -4.71 -7.28 8.11
CA LEU A 56 -4.45 -8.41 7.22
C LEU A 56 -3.61 -9.51 7.90
N GLY A 57 -3.09 -9.30 9.12
CA GLY A 57 -2.20 -10.25 9.78
C GLY A 57 -0.80 -10.32 9.15
N ALA A 58 -0.40 -9.29 8.41
CA ALA A 58 0.89 -9.25 7.73
C ALA A 58 2.07 -9.16 8.71
N GLN A 59 3.21 -9.73 8.34
CA GLN A 59 4.49 -9.39 8.99
C GLN A 59 5.08 -8.16 8.29
N PHE A 60 5.28 -7.07 9.03
CA PHE A 60 5.79 -5.84 8.44
C PHE A 60 6.64 -5.02 9.40
N ARG A 61 7.47 -4.14 8.82
CA ARG A 61 8.17 -3.06 9.52
C ARG A 61 7.81 -1.74 8.88
N LEU A 62 7.45 -0.77 9.70
CA LEU A 62 7.21 0.59 9.26
C LEU A 62 8.32 1.51 9.75
N ARG A 63 8.84 2.35 8.86
CA ARG A 63 9.86 3.37 9.15
C ARG A 63 9.41 4.71 8.58
N VAL A 64 9.33 5.71 9.46
CA VAL A 64 9.13 7.11 9.06
C VAL A 64 10.47 7.82 9.22
N THR A 65 10.98 8.40 8.13
CA THR A 65 12.31 9.03 8.06
C THR A 65 12.31 10.29 7.21
#